data_AF-A0A1M3EF36-F1
#
_entry.id   AF-A0A1M3EF36-F1
#
_cell.length_a   1.000
_cell.length_b   1.000
_cell.length_c   1.000
_cell.angle_alpha   90.00
_cell.angle_beta   90.00
_cell.angle_gamma   90.00
#
_symmetry.space_group_name_H-M   'P 1'
#
loop_
_entity.id
_entity.type
_entity.pdbx_description
1 polymer ?
#
loop_
_entity_poly.entity_id
_entity_poly.type
_entity_poly.pdbx_seq_one_letter_code
_entity_poly.pdbx_strand_id
1 'polypeptide(L)'
;MVGHLVRLKLRLLANGLKRSAWQVVLMLLALLYGLGVLVVVTGGLVYVSTQALVLRELVVVVAGAALVLAWCVVPLVAFGVDATMDPARFAPYPIRRAHLLTGLAVSGLVGVPGLLTVLAALGSAILWWREPAALVASLLGAVLAVATCVAGSRALTTALARVVVRRRVRELGAALVLIPMMFIGPAMSGLTMGASRIRAADMTPVVQAVGWTPFGAAWALAPDVASGRWWQALARLVVALATVAVAVLVWDRSLARALVDPPHDVAGRRQRGLGWFARVPASPRGAVLARCLTYWVRDPRYAMAVVAVPIFPVLFAVLGMGSGLVLAAGPLAGFLLGWSISSDISFDGPAFWVHVAAGVRGGVDRVGRVLAALVLGVPVVTVMTIACALFLHRPDAVAPLLGSALGTLTTTLGVSSVASALVVYRVRKAGENPFSTQQGATVPAMLTQLAGWAAVGLLCAPVTVLAVMSVAGHREALGWVTLAVGPALGTALMALGVRLGGRTLDRTAPDLLRRLIAMA
;
A
#
# COMPACT_ATOMS: atom_id res chain seq x y z
N MET A 1 20.72 -27.06 16.85
CA MET A 1 20.37 -26.48 15.53
C MET A 1 19.43 -25.29 15.60
N VAL A 2 18.26 -25.36 16.26
CA VAL A 2 17.36 -24.20 16.45
C VAL A 2 18.09 -23.00 17.08
N GLY A 3 18.87 -23.23 18.14
CA GLY A 3 19.70 -22.18 18.76
C GLY A 3 20.76 -21.57 17.83
N HIS A 4 21.24 -22.29 16.81
CA HIS A 4 22.19 -21.73 15.83
C HIS A 4 21.50 -20.79 14.84
N LEU A 5 20.28 -21.11 14.40
CA LEU A 5 19.48 -20.22 13.55
C LEU A 5 19.07 -18.94 14.29
N VAL A 6 18.70 -19.05 15.57
CA VAL A 6 18.40 -17.89 16.42
C VAL A 6 19.67 -17.04 16.62
N ARG A 7 20.82 -17.66 16.92
CA ARG A 7 22.10 -16.96 17.07
C ARG A 7 22.56 -16.32 15.75
N LEU A 8 22.28 -16.95 14.61
CA LEU A 8 22.55 -16.39 13.28
C LEU A 8 21.69 -15.15 13.03
N LYS A 9 20.37 -15.20 13.31
CA LYS A 9 19.51 -14.02 13.18
C LYS A 9 19.96 -12.88 14.10
N LEU A 10 20.26 -13.19 15.36
CA LEU A 10 20.77 -12.19 16.31
C LEU A 10 22.10 -11.60 15.86
N ARG A 11 23.01 -12.41 15.30
CA ARG A 11 24.28 -11.92 14.72
C ARG A 11 24.07 -11.08 13.47
N LEU A 12 23.12 -11.43 12.61
CA LEU A 12 22.76 -10.62 11.43
C LEU A 12 22.18 -9.26 11.85
N LEU A 13 21.30 -9.24 12.86
CA LEU A 13 20.80 -8.00 13.45
C LEU A 13 21.93 -7.17 14.07
N ALA A 14 22.79 -7.80 14.88
CA ALA A 14 23.93 -7.14 15.50
C ALA A 14 24.95 -6.61 14.48
N ASN A 15 25.19 -7.33 13.38
CA ASN A 15 26.08 -6.89 12.32
C ASN A 15 25.46 -5.81 11.43
N GLY A 16 24.13 -5.82 11.25
CA GLY A 16 23.40 -4.72 10.62
C GLY A 16 23.56 -3.41 11.41
N LEU A 17 23.48 -3.50 12.75
CA LEU A 17 23.70 -2.35 13.62
C LEU A 17 25.11 -1.76 13.55
N LYS A 18 26.10 -2.56 13.18
CA LYS A 18 27.50 -2.10 13.03
C LYS A 18 27.79 -1.47 11.66
N ARG A 19 26.95 -1.72 10.64
CA ARG A 19 27.25 -1.36 9.25
C ARG A 19 26.71 0.00 8.81
N SER A 20 25.66 0.51 9.46
CA SER A 20 25.04 1.77 9.07
C SER A 20 24.38 2.45 10.27
N ALA A 21 24.85 3.65 10.61
CA ALA A 21 24.20 4.49 11.62
C ALA A 21 22.72 4.75 11.29
N TRP A 22 22.37 4.78 10.00
CA TRP A 22 20.99 4.95 9.56
C TRP A 22 20.10 3.73 9.83
N GLN A 23 20.66 2.51 9.76
CA GLN A 23 19.95 1.30 10.18
C GLN A 23 19.69 1.27 11.68
N VAL A 24 20.63 1.78 12.48
CA VAL A 24 20.45 1.96 13.94
C VAL A 24 19.33 2.96 14.21
N VAL A 25 19.34 4.13 13.55
CA VAL A 25 18.31 5.16 13.70
C VAL A 25 16.93 4.63 13.29
N LEU A 26 16.82 3.95 12.13
CA LEU A 26 15.54 3.33 11.72
C LEU A 26 15.07 2.27 12.71
N MET A 27 15.97 1.43 13.24
CA MET A 27 15.60 0.42 14.23
C MET A 27 15.13 1.06 15.54
N LEU A 28 15.81 2.11 16.02
CA LEU A 28 15.41 2.86 17.20
C LEU A 28 14.05 3.54 17.00
N LEU A 29 13.83 4.17 15.85
CA LEU A 29 12.53 4.76 15.52
C LEU A 29 11.43 3.70 15.43
N ALA A 30 11.70 2.54 14.81
CA ALA A 30 10.74 1.43 14.74
C ALA A 30 10.44 0.86 16.13
N LEU A 31 11.44 0.76 17.01
CA LEU A 31 11.28 0.32 18.39
C LEU A 31 10.47 1.33 19.21
N LEU A 32 10.78 2.63 19.09
CA LEU A 32 10.06 3.70 19.79
C LEU A 32 8.61 3.78 19.32
N TYR A 33 8.38 3.71 18.01
CA TYR A 33 7.03 3.63 17.45
C TYR A 33 6.29 2.39 17.96
N GLY A 34 6.94 1.22 17.94
CA GLY A 34 6.38 -0.02 18.46
C GLY A 34 6.02 0.05 19.95
N LEU A 35 6.87 0.68 20.75
CA LEU A 35 6.63 0.92 22.17
C LEU A 35 5.46 1.88 22.38
N GLY A 36 5.39 2.96 21.59
CA GLY A 36 4.26 3.89 21.61
C GLY A 36 2.93 3.19 21.28
N VAL A 37 2.91 2.35 20.24
CA VAL A 37 1.74 1.52 19.91
C VAL A 37 1.39 0.59 21.07
N LEU A 38 2.38 -0.05 21.70
CA LEU A 38 2.14 -0.93 22.83
C LEU A 38 1.51 -0.19 24.02
N VAL A 39 1.99 1.02 24.35
CA VAL A 39 1.42 1.87 25.41
C VAL A 39 -0.03 2.26 25.10
N VAL A 40 -0.33 2.62 23.86
CA VAL A 40 -1.71 2.94 23.44
C VAL A 40 -2.62 1.71 23.53
N VAL A 41 -2.14 0.54 23.07
CA VAL A 41 -2.89 -0.71 23.12
C VAL A 41 -3.14 -1.15 24.57
N THR A 42 -2.11 -1.15 25.43
CA THR A 42 -2.27 -1.53 26.83
C THR A 42 -3.15 -0.53 27.58
N GLY A 43 -2.99 0.77 27.36
CA GLY A 43 -3.87 1.80 27.91
C GLY A 43 -5.33 1.62 27.48
N GLY A 44 -5.56 1.30 26.20
CA GLY A 44 -6.88 0.97 25.66
C GLY A 44 -7.48 -0.29 26.29
N LEU A 45 -6.69 -1.35 26.47
CA LEU A 45 -7.13 -2.59 27.13
C LEU A 45 -7.48 -2.35 28.60
N VAL A 46 -6.70 -1.54 29.32
CA VAL A 46 -7.02 -1.14 30.71
C VAL A 46 -8.34 -0.38 30.75
N TYR A 47 -8.55 0.59 29.86
CA TYR A 47 -9.82 1.32 29.78
C TYR A 47 -10.99 0.39 29.45
N VAL A 48 -10.85 -0.51 28.48
CA VAL A 48 -11.91 -1.47 28.10
C VAL A 48 -12.18 -2.49 29.22
N SER A 49 -11.19 -2.82 30.05
CA SER A 49 -11.36 -3.72 31.19
C SER A 49 -12.36 -3.22 32.24
N THR A 50 -12.66 -1.92 32.27
CA THR A 50 -13.66 -1.34 33.18
C THR A 50 -15.06 -1.27 32.56
N GLN A 51 -15.18 -1.55 31.26
CA GLN A 51 -16.43 -1.46 30.50
C GLN A 51 -17.26 -2.76 30.57
N ALA A 52 -18.46 -2.74 30.00
CA ALA A 52 -19.35 -3.89 29.93
C ALA A 52 -18.76 -5.06 29.11
N LEU A 53 -19.16 -6.30 29.44
CA LEU A 53 -18.67 -7.53 28.80
C LEU A 53 -18.79 -7.50 27.26
N VAL A 54 -19.89 -6.96 26.74
CA VAL A 54 -20.14 -6.85 25.28
C VAL A 54 -19.03 -6.07 24.57
N LEU A 55 -18.53 -4.99 25.18
CA LEU A 55 -17.45 -4.18 24.59
C LEU A 55 -16.10 -4.90 24.71
N ARG A 56 -15.84 -5.61 25.82
CA ARG A 56 -14.61 -6.41 25.99
C ARG A 56 -14.54 -7.53 24.95
N GLU A 57 -15.64 -8.24 24.74
CA GLU A 57 -15.76 -9.32 23.74
C GLU A 57 -15.55 -8.77 22.33
N LEU A 58 -16.21 -7.66 21.97
CA LEU A 58 -16.05 -7.03 20.66
C LEU A 58 -14.60 -6.64 20.39
N VAL A 59 -13.98 -5.92 21.32
CA VAL A 59 -12.60 -5.43 21.15
C VAL A 59 -11.63 -6.61 21.02
N VAL A 60 -11.68 -7.60 21.91
CA VAL A 60 -10.70 -8.69 21.89
C VAL A 60 -10.85 -9.60 20.67
N VAL A 61 -12.08 -9.91 20.25
CA VAL A 61 -12.35 -10.83 19.12
C VAL A 61 -12.08 -10.15 17.80
N VAL A 62 -12.56 -8.91 17.60
CA VAL A 62 -12.40 -8.20 16.32
C VAL A 62 -10.97 -7.70 16.14
N ALA A 63 -10.39 -7.05 17.15
CA ALA A 63 -9.00 -6.58 17.05
C ALA A 63 -8.02 -7.75 16.98
N GLY A 64 -8.28 -8.83 17.73
CA GLY A 64 -7.50 -10.06 17.68
C GLY A 64 -7.56 -10.74 16.30
N ALA A 65 -8.75 -10.87 15.70
CA ALA A 65 -8.88 -11.43 14.36
C ALA A 65 -8.19 -10.56 13.30
N ALA A 66 -8.29 -9.23 13.43
CA ALA A 66 -7.58 -8.30 12.56
C ALA A 66 -6.05 -8.43 12.68
N LEU A 67 -5.52 -8.67 13.90
CA LEU A 67 -4.11 -8.92 14.14
C LEU A 67 -3.64 -10.21 13.43
N VAL A 68 -4.41 -11.31 13.54
CA VAL A 68 -4.07 -12.58 12.85
C VAL A 68 -4.11 -12.40 11.33
N LEU A 69 -5.13 -11.70 10.81
CA LEU A 69 -5.22 -11.37 9.38
C LEU A 69 -4.03 -10.53 8.92
N ALA A 70 -3.64 -9.51 9.67
CA ALA A 70 -2.48 -8.68 9.35
C ALA A 70 -1.19 -9.52 9.28
N TRP A 71 -0.99 -10.46 10.21
CA TRP A 71 0.15 -11.37 10.19
C TRP A 71 0.18 -12.31 8.97
N CYS A 72 -0.99 -12.72 8.49
CA CYS A 72 -1.10 -13.53 7.29
C CYS A 72 -0.81 -12.71 6.01
N VAL A 73 -1.31 -11.49 5.92
CA VAL A 73 -1.26 -10.70 4.67
C VAL A 73 0.00 -9.85 4.54
N VAL A 74 0.45 -9.18 5.61
CA VAL A 74 1.61 -8.25 5.57
C VAL A 74 2.86 -8.89 4.96
N PRO A 75 3.25 -10.13 5.35
CA PRO A 75 4.44 -10.76 4.79
C PRO A 75 4.31 -11.19 3.33
N LEU A 76 3.09 -11.33 2.78
CA LEU A 76 2.88 -11.55 1.34
C LEU A 76 3.24 -10.30 0.52
N VAL A 77 3.03 -9.11 1.10
CA VAL A 77 3.31 -7.82 0.48
C VAL A 77 4.78 -7.44 0.65
N ALA A 78 5.31 -7.65 1.86
CA ALA A 78 6.70 -7.41 2.21
C ALA A 78 7.66 -8.51 1.72
N PHE A 79 7.16 -9.53 1.02
CA PHE A 79 7.99 -10.60 0.46
C PHE A 79 9.10 -10.01 -0.43
N GLY A 80 10.36 -10.33 -0.11
CA GLY A 80 11.55 -9.81 -0.80
C GLY A 80 12.19 -8.55 -0.17
N VAL A 81 11.57 -7.91 0.82
CA VAL A 81 12.23 -6.80 1.58
C VAL A 81 13.27 -7.34 2.55
N ASP A 82 13.05 -8.55 3.09
CA ASP A 82 13.96 -9.19 4.04
C ASP A 82 14.18 -10.67 3.68
N ALA A 83 15.06 -10.91 2.68
CA ALA A 83 15.41 -12.26 2.19
C ALA A 83 16.38 -13.01 3.12
N THR A 84 16.57 -12.53 4.36
CA THR A 84 17.59 -13.01 5.30
C THR A 84 17.33 -14.45 5.76
N MET A 85 16.08 -14.92 5.75
CA MET A 85 15.68 -16.27 6.15
C MET A 85 14.81 -16.95 5.08
N ASP A 86 15.21 -16.87 3.81
CA ASP A 86 14.56 -17.58 2.72
C ASP A 86 14.82 -19.10 2.83
N PRO A 87 13.77 -19.95 2.89
CA PRO A 87 13.90 -21.40 2.88
C PRO A 87 14.79 -21.94 1.75
N ALA A 88 14.80 -21.28 0.58
CA ALA A 88 15.62 -21.67 -0.56
C ALA A 88 17.14 -21.62 -0.26
N ARG A 89 17.57 -20.71 0.63
CA ARG A 89 18.98 -20.59 1.04
C ARG A 89 19.43 -21.74 1.95
N PHE A 90 18.48 -22.46 2.54
CA PHE A 90 18.75 -23.65 3.36
C PHE A 90 18.64 -24.96 2.57
N ALA A 91 18.17 -24.92 1.32
CA ALA A 91 18.09 -26.09 0.43
C ALA A 91 19.42 -26.85 0.22
N PRO A 92 20.60 -26.21 0.11
CA PRO A 92 21.85 -26.95 -0.02
C PRO A 92 22.34 -27.63 1.27
N TYR A 93 21.70 -27.38 2.43
CA TYR A 93 22.09 -27.97 3.71
C TYR A 93 21.16 -29.14 4.09
N PRO A 94 21.70 -30.29 4.54
CA PRO A 94 20.91 -31.45 4.93
C PRO A 94 20.29 -31.28 6.32
N ILE A 95 19.35 -30.33 6.46
CA ILE A 95 18.68 -30.01 7.72
C ILE A 95 17.36 -30.79 7.82
N ARG A 96 17.14 -31.50 8.93
CA ARG A 96 15.85 -32.16 9.21
C ARG A 96 14.72 -31.12 9.27
N ARG A 97 13.64 -31.36 8.52
CA ARG A 97 12.50 -30.43 8.35
C ARG A 97 11.89 -29.92 9.68
N ALA A 98 11.74 -30.79 10.67
CA ALA A 98 11.22 -30.42 11.99
C ALA A 98 12.06 -29.33 12.69
N HIS A 99 13.38 -29.36 12.54
CA HIS A 99 14.29 -28.35 13.09
C HIS A 99 14.26 -27.05 12.29
N LEU A 100 13.97 -27.13 10.99
CA LEU A 100 13.83 -25.96 10.12
C LEU A 100 12.52 -25.22 10.42
N LEU A 101 11.41 -25.93 10.58
CA LEU A 101 10.11 -25.35 10.96
C LEU A 101 10.18 -24.64 12.32
N THR A 102 10.68 -25.32 13.35
CA THR A 102 10.85 -24.73 14.69
C THR A 102 11.85 -23.57 14.69
N GLY A 103 12.97 -23.72 13.97
CA GLY A 103 13.95 -22.66 13.78
C GLY A 103 13.39 -21.41 13.12
N LEU A 104 12.60 -21.57 12.06
CA LEU A 104 11.95 -20.47 11.35
C LEU A 104 10.81 -19.83 12.16
N ALA A 105 10.07 -20.62 12.96
CA ALA A 105 9.01 -20.11 13.82
C ALA A 105 9.58 -19.23 14.94
N VAL A 106 10.57 -19.74 15.68
CA VAL A 106 11.25 -18.99 16.74
C VAL A 106 11.98 -17.78 16.16
N SER A 107 12.66 -17.96 15.03
CA SER A 107 13.29 -16.86 14.30
C SER A 107 12.27 -15.78 13.90
N GLY A 108 11.05 -16.15 13.49
CA GLY A 108 9.97 -15.20 13.19
C GLY A 108 9.55 -14.34 14.39
N LEU A 109 9.56 -14.91 15.59
CA LEU A 109 9.20 -14.22 16.84
C LEU A 109 10.31 -13.32 17.37
N VAL A 110 11.59 -13.63 17.10
CA VAL A 110 12.77 -12.86 17.53
C VAL A 110 12.95 -11.59 16.66
N GLY A 111 11.91 -10.79 16.51
CA GLY A 111 11.94 -9.51 15.81
C GLY A 111 10.97 -8.54 16.46
N VAL A 112 11.12 -7.24 16.19
CA VAL A 112 10.27 -6.19 16.79
C VAL A 112 8.77 -6.49 16.62
N PRO A 113 8.25 -6.84 15.42
CA PRO A 113 6.84 -7.18 15.26
C PRO A 113 6.40 -8.42 16.05
N GLY A 114 7.27 -9.45 16.12
CA GLY A 114 7.02 -10.68 16.87
C GLY A 114 6.89 -10.42 18.37
N LEU A 115 7.83 -9.68 18.94
CA LEU A 115 7.82 -9.31 20.36
C LEU A 115 6.59 -8.48 20.71
N LEU A 116 6.26 -7.45 19.91
CA LEU A 116 5.08 -6.61 20.13
C LEU A 116 3.78 -7.42 20.05
N THR A 117 3.70 -8.39 19.15
CA THR A 117 2.52 -9.27 19.01
C THR A 117 2.34 -10.16 20.23
N VAL A 118 3.43 -10.75 20.74
CA VAL A 118 3.40 -11.56 21.97
C VAL A 118 2.97 -10.70 23.16
N LEU A 119 3.56 -9.51 23.31
CA LEU A 119 3.22 -8.59 24.40
C LEU A 119 1.77 -8.12 24.33
N ALA A 120 1.26 -7.78 23.14
CA ALA A 120 -0.12 -7.38 22.94
C ALA A 120 -1.10 -8.55 23.18
N ALA A 121 -0.78 -9.75 22.71
CA ALA A 121 -1.61 -10.93 22.91
C ALA A 121 -1.69 -11.32 24.39
N LEU A 122 -0.57 -11.36 25.10
CA LEU A 122 -0.55 -11.62 26.54
C LEU A 122 -1.20 -10.47 27.32
N GLY A 123 -1.00 -9.21 26.89
CA GLY A 123 -1.63 -8.03 27.46
C GLY A 123 -3.16 -8.05 27.37
N SER A 124 -3.75 -8.79 26.43
CA SER A 124 -5.21 -8.98 26.36
C SER A 124 -5.80 -9.64 27.63
N ALA A 125 -4.99 -10.38 28.39
CA ALA A 125 -5.39 -10.98 29.67
C ALA A 125 -5.79 -9.92 30.71
N ILE A 126 -5.31 -8.68 30.57
CA ILE A 126 -5.70 -7.53 31.43
C ILE A 126 -7.22 -7.32 31.38
N LEU A 127 -7.92 -7.64 30.29
CA LEU A 127 -9.37 -7.51 30.19
C LEU A 127 -10.14 -8.38 31.21
N TRP A 128 -9.50 -9.45 31.70
CA TRP A 128 -10.13 -10.52 32.48
C TRP A 128 -9.59 -10.62 33.91
N TRP A 129 -8.89 -9.58 34.39
CA TRP A 129 -8.23 -9.59 35.71
C TRP A 129 -9.16 -9.87 36.90
N ARG A 130 -10.47 -9.58 36.75
CA ARG A 130 -11.50 -9.84 37.78
C ARG A 130 -12.06 -11.26 37.74
N GLU A 131 -11.78 -12.01 36.68
CA GLU A 131 -12.39 -13.31 36.38
C GLU A 131 -11.29 -14.36 36.13
N PRO A 132 -10.88 -15.12 37.16
CA PRO A 132 -9.69 -15.96 37.09
C PRO A 132 -9.80 -17.06 36.02
N ALA A 133 -10.99 -17.64 35.82
CA ALA A 133 -11.22 -18.64 34.78
C ALA A 133 -11.08 -18.06 33.36
N ALA A 134 -11.62 -16.86 33.11
CA ALA A 134 -11.51 -16.17 31.83
C ALA A 134 -10.07 -15.70 31.56
N LEU A 135 -9.32 -15.33 32.60
CA LEU A 135 -7.90 -15.00 32.49
C LEU A 135 -7.06 -16.18 32.00
N VAL A 136 -7.25 -17.37 32.57
CA VAL A 136 -6.55 -18.59 32.11
C VAL A 136 -6.91 -18.91 30.65
N ALA A 137 -8.20 -18.82 30.31
CA ALA A 137 -8.66 -19.00 28.93
C ALA A 137 -8.06 -17.96 27.96
N SER A 138 -7.88 -16.71 28.42
CA SER A 138 -7.25 -15.64 27.64
C SER A 138 -5.79 -15.91 27.36
N LEU A 139 -5.04 -16.42 28.33
CA LEU A 139 -3.63 -16.78 28.15
C LEU A 139 -3.48 -17.94 27.16
N LEU A 140 -4.32 -18.97 27.27
CA LEU A 140 -4.36 -20.08 26.31
C LEU A 140 -4.71 -19.57 24.90
N GLY A 141 -5.73 -18.70 24.80
CA GLY A 141 -6.12 -18.04 23.55
C GLY A 141 -4.99 -17.21 22.95
N ALA A 142 -4.27 -16.44 23.76
CA ALA A 142 -3.14 -15.64 23.32
C ALA A 142 -2.02 -16.51 22.72
N VAL A 143 -1.68 -17.63 23.36
CA VAL A 143 -0.67 -18.57 22.85
C VAL A 143 -1.11 -19.17 21.50
N LEU A 144 -2.37 -19.61 21.39
CA LEU A 144 -2.92 -20.15 20.14
C LEU A 144 -3.00 -19.09 19.04
N ALA A 145 -3.34 -17.85 19.38
CA ALA A 145 -3.38 -16.73 18.43
C ALA A 145 -1.98 -16.41 17.89
N VAL A 146 -0.97 -16.33 18.76
CA VAL A 146 0.43 -16.12 18.34
C VAL A 146 0.92 -17.28 17.48
N ALA A 147 0.60 -18.53 17.85
CA ALA A 147 0.94 -19.70 17.04
C ALA A 147 0.28 -19.63 15.65
N THR A 148 -0.98 -19.21 15.59
CA THR A 148 -1.74 -19.01 14.35
C THR A 148 -1.12 -17.90 13.50
N CYS A 149 -0.71 -16.78 14.09
CA CYS A 149 -0.01 -15.70 13.39
C CYS A 149 1.27 -16.20 12.72
N VAL A 150 2.14 -16.88 13.48
CA VAL A 150 3.44 -17.33 12.97
C VAL A 150 3.28 -18.44 11.94
N ALA A 151 2.52 -19.50 12.28
CA ALA A 151 2.32 -20.65 11.40
C ALA A 151 1.52 -20.26 10.15
N GLY A 152 0.43 -19.50 10.30
CA GLY A 152 -0.40 -19.05 9.20
C GLY A 152 0.35 -18.17 8.21
N SER A 153 1.12 -17.20 8.71
CA SER A 153 1.97 -16.34 7.88
C SER A 153 3.00 -17.13 7.07
N ARG A 154 3.71 -18.06 7.71
CA ARG A 154 4.73 -18.89 7.06
C ARG A 154 4.12 -19.91 6.10
N ALA A 155 3.01 -20.53 6.48
CA ALA A 155 2.26 -21.44 5.61
C ALA A 155 1.83 -20.72 4.32
N LEU A 156 1.23 -19.54 4.46
CA LEU A 156 0.67 -18.80 3.34
C LEU A 156 1.77 -18.27 2.42
N THR A 157 2.83 -17.66 2.97
CA THR A 157 3.96 -17.14 2.17
C THR A 157 4.71 -18.25 1.44
N THR A 158 4.91 -19.42 2.05
CA THR A 158 5.58 -20.55 1.41
C THR A 158 4.68 -21.28 0.39
N ALA A 159 3.41 -21.49 0.70
CA ALA A 159 2.46 -22.15 -0.21
C ALA A 159 2.16 -21.30 -1.44
N LEU A 160 2.04 -19.98 -1.25
CA LEU A 160 1.78 -19.04 -2.33
C LEU A 160 3.06 -18.48 -2.96
N ALA A 161 4.25 -18.96 -2.62
CA ALA A 161 5.51 -18.40 -3.15
C ALA A 161 5.49 -18.27 -4.69
N ARG A 162 5.01 -19.28 -5.41
CA ARG A 162 4.87 -19.27 -6.89
C ARG A 162 3.84 -18.27 -7.41
N VAL A 163 2.85 -17.94 -6.59
CA VAL A 163 1.71 -17.07 -6.91
C VAL A 163 1.99 -15.63 -6.50
N VAL A 164 2.71 -15.41 -5.38
CA VAL A 164 3.15 -14.10 -4.87
C VAL A 164 4.21 -13.47 -5.77
N VAL A 165 5.02 -14.29 -6.47
CA VAL A 165 5.87 -13.81 -7.58
C VAL A 165 5.01 -13.12 -8.66
N ARG A 166 3.75 -13.53 -8.86
CA ARG A 166 2.86 -12.86 -9.80
C ARG A 166 2.51 -11.48 -9.27
N ARG A 167 2.97 -10.47 -10.00
CA ARG A 167 2.77 -9.05 -9.75
C ARG A 167 1.37 -8.66 -9.26
N ARG A 168 0.31 -9.15 -9.91
CA ARG A 168 -1.09 -8.82 -9.59
C ARG A 168 -1.50 -9.26 -8.18
N VAL A 169 -0.92 -10.35 -7.67
CA VAL A 169 -1.22 -10.90 -6.34
C VAL A 169 -0.55 -10.07 -5.25
N ARG A 170 0.67 -9.57 -5.50
CA ARG A 170 1.33 -8.62 -4.59
C ARG A 170 0.60 -7.28 -4.53
N GLU A 171 0.11 -6.77 -5.66
CA GLU A 171 -0.69 -5.54 -5.73
C GLU A 171 -2.04 -5.70 -4.99
N LEU A 172 -2.75 -6.81 -5.20
CA LEU A 172 -3.99 -7.12 -4.46
C LEU A 172 -3.73 -7.36 -2.96
N GLY A 173 -2.62 -8.01 -2.60
CA GLY A 173 -2.21 -8.19 -1.21
C GLY A 173 -1.90 -6.85 -0.52
N ALA A 174 -1.25 -5.93 -1.23
CA ALA A 174 -0.98 -4.58 -0.72
C ALA A 174 -2.28 -3.83 -0.45
N ALA A 175 -3.24 -3.88 -1.37
CA ALA A 175 -4.57 -3.32 -1.15
C ALA A 175 -5.28 -3.98 0.05
N LEU A 176 -5.17 -5.31 0.21
CA LEU A 176 -5.78 -6.05 1.32
C LEU A 176 -5.20 -5.69 2.70
N VAL A 177 -3.96 -5.23 2.79
CA VAL A 177 -3.38 -4.69 4.05
C VAL A 177 -3.74 -3.22 4.22
N LEU A 178 -3.53 -2.44 3.16
CA LEU A 178 -3.61 -0.99 3.21
C LEU A 178 -5.06 -0.53 3.46
N ILE A 179 -6.04 -1.17 2.81
CA ILE A 179 -7.46 -0.84 2.98
C ILE A 179 -7.86 -1.01 4.46
N PRO A 180 -7.80 -2.17 5.12
CA PRO A 180 -8.16 -2.27 6.54
C PRO A 180 -7.37 -1.33 7.46
N MET A 181 -6.06 -1.16 7.23
CA MET A 181 -5.23 -0.22 7.99
C MET A 181 -5.76 1.22 7.91
N MET A 182 -6.21 1.63 6.72
CA MET A 182 -6.81 2.95 6.49
C MET A 182 -8.17 3.12 7.18
N PHE A 183 -8.87 2.01 7.45
CA PHE A 183 -10.15 2.00 8.17
C PHE A 183 -9.99 1.91 9.70
N ILE A 184 -8.76 1.74 10.24
CA ILE A 184 -8.50 1.77 11.69
C ILE A 184 -8.82 3.15 12.28
N GLY A 185 -8.32 4.23 11.64
CA GLY A 185 -8.58 5.60 12.08
C GLY A 185 -10.08 5.94 12.14
N PRO A 186 -10.85 5.71 11.07
CA PRO A 186 -12.29 5.88 11.10
C PRO A 186 -13.02 4.98 12.08
N ALA A 187 -12.58 3.74 12.28
CA ALA A 187 -13.17 2.86 13.29
C ALA A 187 -12.98 3.46 14.69
N MET A 188 -11.80 4.02 14.98
CA MET A 188 -11.54 4.72 16.25
C MET A 188 -12.34 6.02 16.38
N SER A 189 -12.42 6.85 15.33
CA SER A 189 -13.24 8.07 15.32
C SER A 189 -14.75 7.77 15.37
N GLY A 190 -15.17 6.67 14.76
CA GLY A 190 -16.53 6.16 14.79
C GLY A 190 -16.90 5.59 16.15
N LEU A 191 -15.95 5.08 16.94
CA LEU A 191 -16.17 4.69 18.33
C LEU A 191 -16.37 5.91 19.25
N THR A 192 -15.67 7.03 18.99
CA THR A 192 -15.86 8.28 19.76
C THR A 192 -17.11 9.06 19.34
N MET A 193 -17.44 9.14 18.04
CA MET A 193 -18.65 9.82 17.55
C MET A 193 -19.91 8.94 17.63
N GLY A 194 -19.76 7.64 17.35
CA GLY A 194 -20.83 6.64 17.27
C GLY A 194 -21.24 6.03 18.60
N ALA A 195 -20.61 6.39 19.72
CA ALA A 195 -21.15 6.15 21.06
C ALA A 195 -22.60 6.67 21.23
N SER A 196 -23.04 7.57 20.34
CA SER A 196 -24.41 8.09 20.26
C SER A 196 -25.34 7.36 19.26
N ARG A 197 -24.86 6.49 18.36
CA ARG A 197 -25.67 5.91 17.25
C ARG A 197 -25.54 4.41 16.99
N ILE A 198 -24.43 3.75 17.35
CA ILE A 198 -24.27 2.29 17.17
C ILE A 198 -24.08 1.68 18.55
N ARG A 199 -25.06 0.91 19.02
CA ARG A 199 -24.92 0.21 20.30
C ARG A 199 -24.02 -1.00 20.08
N ALA A 200 -23.12 -1.28 21.02
CA ALA A 200 -22.27 -2.48 20.97
C ALA A 200 -23.07 -3.80 20.82
N ALA A 201 -24.35 -3.80 21.24
CA ALA A 201 -25.29 -4.88 21.08
C ALA A 201 -25.63 -5.21 19.60
N ASP A 202 -25.59 -4.22 18.70
CA ASP A 202 -25.91 -4.42 17.28
C ASP A 202 -24.78 -5.17 16.54
N MET A 203 -23.58 -5.22 17.13
CA MET A 203 -22.39 -5.88 16.58
C MET A 203 -22.20 -7.31 17.10
N THR A 204 -23.04 -7.78 18.02
CA THR A 204 -22.97 -9.14 18.57
C THR A 204 -23.01 -10.24 17.50
N PRO A 205 -23.84 -10.18 16.43
CA PRO A 205 -23.83 -11.19 15.37
C PRO A 205 -22.49 -11.27 14.63
N VAL A 206 -21.85 -10.13 14.39
CA VAL A 206 -20.55 -10.05 13.72
C VAL A 206 -19.47 -10.68 14.59
N VAL A 207 -19.47 -10.36 15.88
CA VAL A 207 -18.51 -10.92 16.86
C VAL A 207 -18.67 -12.44 16.96
N GLN A 208 -19.92 -12.95 17.00
CA GLN A 208 -20.18 -14.39 17.00
C GLN A 208 -19.69 -15.05 15.71
N ALA A 209 -19.96 -14.47 14.54
CA ALA A 209 -19.48 -14.99 13.26
C ALA A 209 -17.94 -15.02 13.20
N VAL A 210 -17.28 -13.92 13.58
CA VAL A 210 -15.81 -13.81 13.62
C VAL A 210 -15.21 -14.80 14.63
N GLY A 211 -15.85 -15.00 15.78
CA GLY A 211 -15.42 -15.95 16.81
C GLY A 211 -15.44 -17.41 16.34
N TRP A 212 -16.18 -17.75 15.29
CA TRP A 212 -16.14 -19.08 14.67
C TRP A 212 -15.13 -19.20 13.52
N THR A 213 -14.52 -18.10 13.10
CA THR A 213 -13.49 -18.12 12.06
C THR A 213 -12.14 -18.58 12.61
N PRO A 214 -11.27 -19.15 11.75
CA PRO A 214 -9.89 -19.47 12.09
C PRO A 214 -9.08 -18.29 12.67
N PHE A 215 -9.47 -17.05 12.35
CA PHE A 215 -8.79 -15.83 12.79
C PHE A 215 -9.23 -15.37 14.19
N GLY A 216 -10.51 -15.58 14.53
CA GLY A 216 -11.12 -15.08 15.77
C GLY A 216 -11.29 -16.12 16.88
N ALA A 217 -11.28 -17.41 16.56
CA ALA A 217 -11.60 -18.48 17.52
C ALA A 217 -10.74 -18.50 18.78
N ALA A 218 -9.44 -18.22 18.65
CA ALA A 218 -8.53 -18.16 19.80
C ALA A 218 -8.85 -17.00 20.76
N TRP A 219 -9.35 -15.88 20.24
CA TRP A 219 -9.67 -14.68 21.01
C TRP A 219 -11.03 -14.76 21.72
N ALA A 220 -11.93 -15.59 21.20
CA ALA A 220 -13.28 -15.78 21.74
C ALA A 220 -13.35 -16.70 22.97
N LEU A 221 -12.26 -17.38 23.32
CA LEU A 221 -12.20 -18.30 24.47
C LEU A 221 -12.50 -17.62 25.81
N ALA A 222 -11.85 -16.48 26.08
CA ALA A 222 -12.03 -15.77 27.35
C ALA A 222 -13.45 -15.18 27.52
N PRO A 223 -14.03 -14.51 26.50
CA PRO A 223 -15.43 -14.09 26.55
C PRO A 223 -16.44 -15.22 26.78
N ASP A 224 -16.24 -16.39 26.17
CA ASP A 224 -17.16 -17.52 26.36
C ASP A 224 -17.10 -18.09 27.77
N VAL A 225 -15.89 -18.15 28.36
CA VAL A 225 -15.71 -18.58 29.76
C VAL A 225 -16.25 -17.53 30.74
N ALA A 226 -16.02 -16.25 30.48
CA ALA A 226 -16.55 -15.12 31.25
C ALA A 226 -18.09 -15.12 31.31
N SER A 227 -18.73 -15.51 30.20
CA SER A 227 -20.19 -15.60 30.08
C SER A 227 -20.77 -16.95 30.51
N GLY A 228 -19.96 -17.88 31.03
CA GLY A 228 -20.39 -19.20 31.49
C GLY A 228 -20.72 -20.20 30.37
N ARG A 229 -20.42 -19.89 29.10
CA ARG A 229 -20.70 -20.70 27.91
C ARG A 229 -19.57 -21.71 27.63
N TRP A 230 -19.31 -22.59 28.58
CA TRP A 230 -18.20 -23.56 28.52
C TRP A 230 -18.19 -24.45 27.27
N TRP A 231 -19.36 -24.84 26.78
CA TRP A 231 -19.46 -25.66 25.56
C TRP A 231 -19.03 -24.89 24.29
N GLN A 232 -19.38 -23.61 24.20
CA GLN A 232 -18.95 -22.76 23.09
C GLN A 232 -17.44 -22.50 23.15
N ALA A 233 -16.90 -22.26 24.36
CA ALA A 233 -15.47 -22.13 24.59
C ALA A 233 -14.71 -23.39 24.14
N LEU A 234 -15.20 -24.58 24.49
CA LEU A 234 -14.59 -25.85 24.07
C LEU A 234 -14.63 -26.03 22.55
N ALA A 235 -15.76 -25.74 21.91
CA ALA A 235 -15.89 -25.84 20.46
C ALA A 235 -14.93 -24.88 19.74
N ARG A 236 -14.81 -23.63 20.20
CA ARG A 236 -13.86 -22.66 19.64
C ARG A 236 -12.40 -23.00 19.93
N LEU A 237 -12.12 -23.66 21.06
CA LEU A 237 -10.79 -24.19 21.35
C LEU A 237 -10.38 -25.26 20.33
N VAL A 238 -11.30 -26.16 19.99
CA VAL A 238 -11.08 -27.17 18.94
C VAL A 238 -10.82 -26.49 17.58
N VAL A 239 -11.60 -25.47 17.22
CA VAL A 239 -11.38 -24.69 15.98
C VAL A 239 -10.01 -24.03 15.98
N ALA A 240 -9.58 -23.41 17.09
CA ALA A 240 -8.27 -22.77 17.20
C ALA A 240 -7.12 -23.79 17.08
N LEU A 241 -7.22 -24.93 17.76
CA LEU A 241 -6.24 -26.03 17.67
C LEU A 241 -6.17 -26.61 16.25
N ALA A 242 -7.32 -26.87 15.63
CA ALA A 242 -7.40 -27.36 14.26
C ALA A 242 -6.78 -26.35 13.28
N THR A 243 -7.01 -25.05 13.50
CA THR A 243 -6.41 -23.98 12.68
C THR A 243 -4.89 -24.00 12.75
N VAL A 244 -4.31 -24.09 13.96
CA VAL A 244 -2.85 -24.19 14.13
C VAL A 244 -2.32 -25.47 13.48
N ALA A 245 -2.96 -26.61 13.69
CA ALA A 245 -2.55 -27.89 13.13
C ALA A 245 -2.56 -27.85 11.58
N VAL A 246 -3.64 -27.35 10.97
CA VAL A 246 -3.74 -27.21 9.51
C VAL A 246 -2.68 -26.23 8.99
N ALA A 247 -2.45 -25.10 9.67
CA ALA A 247 -1.43 -24.14 9.26
C ALA A 247 -0.03 -24.77 9.28
N VAL A 248 0.32 -25.52 10.33
CA VAL A 248 1.61 -26.24 10.42
C VAL A 248 1.73 -27.32 9.34
N LEU A 249 0.67 -28.09 9.08
CA LEU A 249 0.66 -29.12 8.05
C LEU A 249 0.81 -28.54 6.64
N VAL A 250 0.11 -27.43 6.35
CA VAL A 250 0.25 -26.71 5.08
C VAL A 250 1.67 -26.20 4.93
N TRP A 251 2.24 -25.61 5.99
CA TRP A 251 3.61 -25.11 6.00
C TRP A 251 4.65 -26.21 5.78
N ASP A 252 4.53 -27.35 6.47
CA ASP A 252 5.46 -28.48 6.28
C ASP A 252 5.41 -29.00 4.84
N ARG A 253 4.20 -29.19 4.28
CA ARG A 253 4.03 -29.66 2.90
C ARG A 253 4.49 -28.64 1.86
N SER A 254 4.22 -27.36 2.05
CA SER A 254 4.67 -26.31 1.11
C SER A 254 6.19 -26.16 1.15
N LEU A 255 6.79 -26.21 2.34
CA LEU A 255 8.23 -26.18 2.54
C LEU A 255 8.91 -27.38 1.87
N ALA A 256 8.35 -28.58 2.03
CA ALA A 256 8.85 -29.78 1.35
C ALA A 256 8.85 -29.64 -0.18
N ARG A 257 7.78 -29.07 -0.76
CA ARG A 257 7.71 -28.81 -2.22
C ARG A 257 8.70 -27.74 -2.65
N ALA A 258 8.84 -26.66 -1.89
CA ALA A 258 9.73 -25.54 -2.22
C ALA A 258 11.22 -25.94 -2.19
N LEU A 259 11.59 -26.90 -1.35
CA LEU A 259 12.95 -27.44 -1.28
C LEU A 259 13.30 -28.38 -2.44
N VAL A 260 12.29 -29.00 -3.08
CA VAL A 260 12.48 -29.97 -4.18
C VAL A 260 12.32 -29.31 -5.55
N ASP A 261 11.39 -28.37 -5.68
CA ASP A 261 11.10 -27.67 -6.93
C ASP A 261 10.99 -26.16 -6.66
N PRO A 262 12.13 -25.44 -6.63
CA PRO A 262 12.16 -24.02 -6.36
C PRO A 262 11.42 -23.26 -7.48
N PRO A 263 10.66 -22.18 -7.14
CA PRO A 263 9.98 -21.39 -8.16
C PRO A 263 10.98 -20.82 -9.15
N HIS A 264 10.96 -21.31 -10.39
CA HIS A 264 11.65 -20.66 -11.49
C HIS A 264 10.74 -19.57 -12.06
N ASP A 265 11.30 -18.39 -12.35
CA ASP A 265 10.58 -17.39 -13.14
C ASP A 265 10.21 -18.03 -14.48
N VAL A 266 8.92 -18.26 -14.70
CA VAL A 266 8.44 -18.92 -15.91
C VAL A 266 8.88 -18.09 -17.11
N ALA A 267 9.84 -18.62 -17.86
CA ALA A 267 10.35 -18.02 -19.07
C ALA A 267 9.17 -17.64 -20.00
N GLY A 268 9.20 -16.37 -20.43
CA GLY A 268 8.32 -15.67 -21.36
C GLY A 268 7.14 -16.45 -21.93
N ARG A 269 5.93 -16.09 -21.49
CA ARG A 269 4.70 -16.36 -22.25
C ARG A 269 4.87 -15.77 -23.66
N ARG A 270 4.94 -16.62 -24.68
CA ARG A 270 5.11 -16.27 -26.11
C ARG A 270 4.05 -15.22 -26.48
N GLN A 271 4.44 -13.96 -26.64
CA GLN A 271 3.50 -12.88 -26.97
C GLN A 271 3.12 -12.99 -28.44
N ARG A 272 1.81 -13.05 -28.71
CA ARG A 272 1.24 -12.96 -30.07
C ARG A 272 0.88 -11.49 -30.34
N GLY A 273 1.42 -10.92 -31.42
CA GLY A 273 1.06 -9.60 -31.96
C GLY A 273 1.86 -8.40 -31.42
N LEU A 274 1.75 -7.25 -32.12
CA LEU A 274 2.46 -6.00 -31.82
C LEU A 274 1.85 -5.18 -30.65
N GLY A 275 0.77 -5.66 -30.02
CA GLY A 275 0.12 -4.97 -28.90
C GLY A 275 -0.41 -3.59 -29.29
N TRP A 276 -0.14 -2.57 -28.48
CA TRP A 276 -0.55 -1.19 -28.76
C TRP A 276 0.06 -0.62 -30.06
N PHE A 277 1.22 -1.13 -30.49
CA PHE A 277 1.85 -0.69 -31.74
C PHE A 277 1.03 -1.02 -32.99
N ALA A 278 0.13 -2.02 -32.93
CA ALA A 278 -0.82 -2.31 -34.01
C ALA A 278 -2.05 -1.39 -34.03
N ARG A 279 -2.29 -0.62 -32.94
CA ARG A 279 -3.51 0.19 -32.76
C ARG A 279 -3.28 1.69 -32.87
N VAL A 280 -2.02 2.12 -32.98
CA VAL A 280 -1.64 3.52 -33.11
C VAL A 280 -1.10 3.79 -34.51
N PRO A 281 -1.20 5.04 -35.02
CA PRO A 281 -0.62 5.40 -36.30
C PRO A 281 0.90 5.14 -36.34
N ALA A 282 1.39 4.64 -37.47
CA ALA A 282 2.82 4.42 -37.74
C ALA A 282 3.57 5.74 -37.89
N SER A 283 3.79 6.42 -36.77
CA SER A 283 4.50 7.70 -36.68
C SER A 283 5.41 7.69 -35.45
N PRO A 284 6.45 8.54 -35.38
CA PRO A 284 7.31 8.63 -34.20
C PRO A 284 6.51 8.93 -32.91
N ARG A 285 5.47 9.76 -33.00
CA ARG A 285 4.57 10.07 -31.87
C ARG A 285 3.76 8.83 -31.46
N GLY A 286 3.24 8.09 -32.43
CA GLY A 286 2.50 6.85 -32.21
C GLY A 286 3.35 5.77 -31.54
N ALA A 287 4.61 5.62 -31.96
CA ALA A 287 5.54 4.67 -31.35
C ALA A 287 5.79 4.98 -29.87
N VAL A 288 6.02 6.25 -29.51
CA VAL A 288 6.17 6.65 -28.10
C VAL A 288 4.86 6.44 -27.33
N LEU A 289 3.72 6.82 -27.90
CA LEU A 289 2.40 6.59 -27.31
C LEU A 289 2.15 5.10 -27.01
N ALA A 290 2.35 4.21 -27.98
CA ALA A 290 2.15 2.76 -27.80
C ALA A 290 3.09 2.17 -26.74
N ARG A 291 4.35 2.63 -26.69
CA ARG A 291 5.30 2.24 -25.65
C ARG A 291 4.79 2.67 -24.27
N CYS A 292 4.41 3.92 -24.10
CA CYS A 292 3.91 4.45 -22.84
C CYS A 292 2.60 3.75 -22.41
N LEU A 293 1.65 3.52 -23.32
CA LEU A 293 0.44 2.74 -23.03
C LEU A 293 0.76 1.30 -22.59
N THR A 294 1.81 0.70 -23.17
CA THR A 294 2.28 -0.61 -22.72
C THR A 294 2.80 -0.54 -21.29
N TYR A 295 3.51 0.52 -20.91
CA TYR A 295 4.00 0.71 -19.54
C TYR A 295 2.87 0.95 -18.53
N TRP A 296 1.90 1.79 -18.86
CA TRP A 296 0.72 2.00 -18.02
C TRP A 296 -0.03 0.70 -17.68
N VAL A 297 -0.03 -0.28 -18.60
CA VAL A 297 -0.63 -1.61 -18.36
C VAL A 297 0.35 -2.57 -17.67
N ARG A 298 1.63 -2.56 -18.05
CA ARG A 298 2.60 -3.62 -17.68
C ARG A 298 3.63 -3.23 -16.62
N ASP A 299 3.62 -2.00 -16.15
CA ASP A 299 4.56 -1.53 -15.14
C ASP A 299 3.85 -1.17 -13.82
N PRO A 300 4.22 -1.79 -12.67
CA PRO A 300 3.60 -1.51 -11.37
C PRO A 300 3.75 -0.07 -10.93
N ARG A 301 4.83 0.58 -11.37
CA ARG A 301 5.15 1.95 -10.96
C ARG A 301 4.04 2.92 -11.38
N TYR A 302 3.46 2.70 -12.57
CA TYR A 302 2.34 3.48 -13.09
C TYR A 302 0.99 3.05 -12.47
N ALA A 303 0.81 1.75 -12.23
CA ALA A 303 -0.41 1.23 -11.61
C ALA A 303 -0.64 1.80 -10.20
N MET A 304 0.42 2.03 -9.42
CA MET A 304 0.31 2.63 -8.09
C MET A 304 -0.34 4.02 -8.10
N ALA A 305 -0.06 4.84 -9.12
CA ALA A 305 -0.70 6.16 -9.26
C ALA A 305 -2.20 6.03 -9.53
N VAL A 306 -2.61 5.06 -10.36
CA VAL A 306 -4.03 4.80 -10.67
C VAL A 306 -4.77 4.23 -9.46
N VAL A 307 -4.15 3.30 -8.73
CA VAL A 307 -4.74 2.68 -7.54
C VAL A 307 -4.90 3.68 -6.41
N ALA A 308 -4.01 4.67 -6.28
CA ALA A 308 -4.10 5.72 -5.27
C ALA A 308 -5.33 6.64 -5.46
N VAL A 309 -5.77 6.85 -6.70
CA VAL A 309 -6.86 7.78 -7.04
C VAL A 309 -8.19 7.46 -6.34
N PRO A 310 -8.75 6.23 -6.39
CA PRO A 310 -9.98 5.90 -5.67
C PRO A 310 -9.81 5.79 -4.15
N ILE A 311 -8.58 5.63 -3.66
CA ILE A 311 -8.33 5.43 -2.23
C ILE A 311 -8.58 6.71 -1.44
N PHE A 312 -8.14 7.87 -1.93
CA PHE A 312 -8.30 9.15 -1.22
C PHE A 312 -9.75 9.60 -0.97
N PRO A 313 -10.68 9.61 -1.95
CA PRO A 313 -12.06 9.99 -1.69
C PRO A 313 -12.75 9.07 -0.68
N VAL A 314 -12.52 7.76 -0.79
CA VAL A 314 -13.03 6.78 0.18
C VAL A 314 -12.45 7.08 1.56
N LEU A 315 -11.14 7.31 1.63
CA LEU A 315 -10.46 7.67 2.88
C LEU A 315 -11.08 8.91 3.53
N PHE A 316 -11.25 10.00 2.77
CA PHE A 316 -11.78 11.27 3.29
C PHE A 316 -13.23 11.13 3.76
N ALA A 317 -14.06 10.39 3.00
CA ALA A 317 -15.44 10.14 3.35
C ALA A 317 -15.56 9.31 4.63
N VAL A 318 -14.78 8.23 4.73
CA VAL A 318 -14.82 7.30 5.85
C VAL A 318 -14.22 7.93 7.12
N LEU A 319 -13.09 8.67 7.00
CA LEU A 319 -12.48 9.39 8.13
C LEU A 319 -13.30 10.60 8.62
N GLY A 320 -14.40 10.95 7.94
CA GLY A 320 -15.21 12.11 8.31
C GLY A 320 -14.44 13.43 8.21
N MET A 321 -13.44 13.53 7.32
CA MET A 321 -12.58 14.72 7.19
C MET A 321 -13.26 15.92 6.51
N GLY A 322 -14.60 15.93 6.46
CA GLY A 322 -15.42 16.96 5.83
C GLY A 322 -15.70 16.70 4.35
N SER A 323 -16.90 17.10 3.91
CA SER A 323 -17.36 16.98 2.52
C SER A 323 -16.47 17.73 1.52
N GLY A 324 -15.80 18.81 1.96
CA GLY A 324 -14.88 19.58 1.11
C GLY A 324 -13.70 18.77 0.58
N LEU A 325 -13.09 17.89 1.39
CA LEU A 325 -11.96 17.06 0.93
C LEU A 325 -12.40 15.97 -0.04
N VAL A 326 -13.60 15.42 0.16
CA VAL A 326 -14.20 14.45 -0.78
C VAL A 326 -14.49 15.12 -2.14
N LEU A 327 -14.97 16.37 -2.14
CA LEU A 327 -15.14 17.15 -3.38
C LEU A 327 -13.81 17.48 -4.07
N ALA A 328 -12.73 17.67 -3.29
CA ALA A 328 -11.39 17.90 -3.82
C ALA A 328 -10.72 16.66 -4.43
N ALA A 329 -11.35 15.48 -4.35
CA ALA A 329 -10.79 14.23 -4.88
C ALA A 329 -10.57 14.26 -6.40
N GLY A 330 -11.42 14.95 -7.16
CA GLY A 330 -11.26 15.11 -8.61
C GLY A 330 -9.96 15.85 -8.98
N PRO A 331 -9.78 17.10 -8.53
CA PRO A 331 -8.52 17.84 -8.72
C PRO A 331 -7.28 17.12 -8.18
N LEU A 332 -7.39 16.47 -7.01
CA LEU A 332 -6.31 15.67 -6.45
C LEU A 332 -5.95 14.48 -7.36
N ALA A 333 -6.94 13.80 -7.92
CA ALA A 333 -6.71 12.73 -8.90
C ALA A 333 -6.02 13.24 -10.16
N GLY A 334 -6.43 14.41 -10.66
CA GLY A 334 -5.77 15.09 -11.78
C GLY A 334 -4.31 15.38 -11.51
N PHE A 335 -4.01 15.89 -10.31
CA PHE A 335 -2.64 16.11 -9.84
C PHE A 335 -1.84 14.80 -9.77
N LEU A 336 -2.35 13.76 -9.10
CA LEU A 336 -1.61 12.50 -8.91
C LEU A 336 -1.31 11.80 -10.25
N LEU A 337 -2.30 11.73 -11.15
CA LEU A 337 -2.13 11.11 -12.46
C LEU A 337 -1.23 11.96 -13.36
N GLY A 338 -1.38 13.29 -13.35
CA GLY A 338 -0.52 14.19 -14.10
C GLY A 338 0.93 14.17 -13.61
N TRP A 339 1.14 14.08 -12.30
CA TRP A 339 2.48 14.09 -11.69
C TRP A 339 3.20 12.75 -11.86
N SER A 340 2.48 11.66 -12.13
CA SER A 340 3.08 10.34 -12.35
C SER A 340 4.17 10.35 -13.44
N ILE A 341 3.97 11.13 -14.50
CA ILE A 341 4.92 11.23 -15.62
C ILE A 341 6.13 12.12 -15.33
N SER A 342 6.20 12.78 -14.17
CA SER A 342 7.40 13.54 -13.74
C SER A 342 8.63 12.63 -13.55
N SER A 343 8.40 11.32 -13.45
CA SER A 343 9.41 10.29 -13.23
C SER A 343 9.64 9.38 -14.44
N ASP A 344 8.99 9.67 -15.57
CA ASP A 344 8.99 8.82 -16.77
C ASP A 344 10.38 8.57 -17.36
N ILE A 345 11.20 9.61 -17.46
CA ILE A 345 12.59 9.47 -17.98
C ILE A 345 13.42 8.62 -17.03
N SER A 346 13.26 8.82 -15.72
CA SER A 346 13.90 7.98 -14.72
C SER A 346 13.47 6.52 -14.88
N PHE A 347 12.18 6.26 -15.12
CA PHE A 347 11.65 4.90 -15.30
C PHE A 347 12.13 4.20 -16.56
N ASP A 348 12.44 4.94 -17.63
CA ASP A 348 13.05 4.40 -18.84
C ASP A 348 14.48 3.88 -18.58
N GLY A 349 15.19 4.47 -17.62
CA GLY A 349 16.53 4.02 -17.25
C GLY A 349 17.50 4.04 -18.44
N PRO A 350 18.43 3.08 -18.53
CA PRO A 350 19.35 2.97 -19.66
C PRO A 350 18.64 2.79 -21.02
N ALA A 351 17.42 2.24 -21.07
CA ALA A 351 16.68 2.01 -22.31
C ALA A 351 16.32 3.32 -23.04
N PHE A 352 16.46 4.47 -22.38
CA PHE A 352 16.37 5.79 -23.00
C PHE A 352 17.38 5.97 -24.15
N TRP A 353 18.46 5.18 -24.21
CA TRP A 353 19.44 5.22 -25.31
C TRP A 353 18.80 5.10 -26.69
N VAL A 354 17.71 4.33 -26.83
CA VAL A 354 17.02 4.14 -28.12
C VAL A 354 16.43 5.45 -28.64
N HIS A 355 15.91 6.30 -27.75
CA HIS A 355 15.37 7.61 -28.13
C HIS A 355 16.48 8.55 -28.61
N VAL A 356 17.64 8.50 -27.96
CA VAL A 356 18.82 9.30 -28.31
C VAL A 356 19.42 8.83 -29.64
N ALA A 357 19.64 7.52 -29.80
CA ALA A 357 20.21 6.94 -31.01
C ALA A 357 19.31 7.12 -32.25
N ALA A 358 17.98 7.04 -32.07
CA ALA A 358 17.02 7.28 -33.14
C ALA A 358 16.80 8.77 -33.47
N GLY A 359 17.43 9.71 -32.74
CA GLY A 359 17.30 11.15 -32.98
C GLY A 359 15.87 11.66 -32.78
N VAL A 360 15.12 11.10 -31.84
CA VAL A 360 13.72 11.49 -31.60
C VAL A 360 13.68 12.91 -31.05
N ARG A 361 13.06 13.84 -31.82
CA ARG A 361 12.78 15.20 -31.35
C ARG A 361 12.06 15.18 -30.01
N GLY A 362 12.53 15.96 -29.05
CA GLY A 362 12.03 15.96 -27.69
C GLY A 362 10.54 16.31 -27.60
N GLY A 363 10.06 17.22 -28.46
CA GLY A 363 8.62 17.50 -28.56
C GLY A 363 7.77 16.29 -28.95
N VAL A 364 8.28 15.39 -29.81
CA VAL A 364 7.59 14.14 -30.19
C VAL A 364 7.53 13.18 -29.01
N ASP A 365 8.64 13.03 -28.29
CA ASP A 365 8.71 12.18 -27.09
C ASP A 365 7.74 12.69 -26.00
N ARG A 366 7.76 14.00 -25.71
CA ARG A 366 6.88 14.61 -24.71
C ARG A 366 5.40 14.47 -25.07
N VAL A 367 5.03 14.74 -26.32
CA VAL A 367 3.63 14.58 -26.78
C VAL A 367 3.17 13.13 -26.64
N GLY A 368 4.00 12.14 -27.01
CA GLY A 368 3.63 10.73 -26.87
C GLY A 368 3.32 10.31 -25.43
N ARG A 369 4.14 10.76 -24.47
CA ARG A 369 3.92 10.50 -23.03
C ARG A 369 2.68 11.19 -22.49
N VAL A 370 2.50 12.46 -22.81
CA VAL A 370 1.33 13.25 -22.40
C VAL A 370 0.04 12.64 -22.95
N LEU A 371 0.02 12.24 -24.22
CA LEU A 371 -1.14 11.57 -24.81
C LEU A 371 -1.45 10.24 -24.11
N ALA A 372 -0.43 9.43 -23.78
CA ALA A 372 -0.64 8.18 -23.05
C ALA A 372 -1.28 8.43 -21.68
N ALA A 373 -0.80 9.45 -20.97
CA ALA A 373 -1.35 9.84 -19.67
C ALA A 373 -2.77 10.43 -19.79
N LEU A 374 -3.09 11.19 -20.84
CA LEU A 374 -4.43 11.75 -21.07
C LEU A 374 -5.47 10.66 -21.36
N VAL A 375 -5.12 9.64 -22.15
CA VAL A 375 -6.01 8.51 -22.48
C VAL A 375 -6.55 7.83 -21.23
N LEU A 376 -5.74 7.75 -20.17
CA LEU A 376 -6.14 7.19 -18.88
C LEU A 376 -6.67 8.27 -17.91
N GLY A 377 -6.00 9.41 -17.86
CA GLY A 377 -6.25 10.48 -16.89
C GLY A 377 -7.61 11.13 -17.05
N VAL A 378 -8.00 11.47 -18.29
CA VAL A 378 -9.28 12.17 -18.53
C VAL A 378 -10.47 11.32 -18.09
N PRO A 379 -10.63 10.05 -18.52
CA PRO A 379 -11.76 9.23 -18.06
C PRO A 379 -11.79 9.04 -16.54
N VAL A 380 -10.63 8.73 -15.92
CA VAL A 380 -10.55 8.46 -14.48
C VAL A 380 -10.91 9.71 -13.67
N VAL A 381 -10.35 10.86 -14.01
CA VAL A 381 -10.61 12.12 -13.31
C VAL A 381 -12.06 12.56 -13.47
N THR A 382 -12.62 12.45 -14.67
CA THR A 382 -14.02 12.80 -14.94
C THR A 382 -14.98 11.94 -14.15
N VAL A 383 -14.84 10.61 -14.24
CA VAL A 383 -15.70 9.66 -13.50
C VAL A 383 -15.58 9.89 -12.00
N MET A 384 -14.36 10.06 -11.49
CA MET A 384 -14.12 10.28 -10.06
C MET A 384 -14.80 11.56 -9.56
N THR A 385 -14.64 12.66 -10.30
CA THR A 385 -15.20 13.97 -9.94
C THR A 385 -16.72 13.92 -9.89
N ILE A 386 -17.34 13.34 -10.92
CA ILE A 386 -18.80 13.17 -10.99
C ILE A 386 -19.28 12.27 -9.85
N ALA A 387 -18.64 11.12 -9.65
CA ALA A 387 -19.02 10.17 -8.60
C ALA A 387 -18.96 10.80 -7.20
N CYS A 388 -17.90 11.56 -6.88
CA CYS A 388 -17.75 12.21 -5.58
C CYS A 388 -18.80 13.32 -5.36
N ALA A 389 -19.10 14.12 -6.39
CA ALA A 389 -20.11 15.17 -6.30
C ALA A 389 -21.52 14.59 -6.11
N LEU A 390 -21.86 13.52 -6.85
CA LEU A 390 -23.15 12.83 -6.73
C LEU A 390 -23.28 12.08 -5.39
N PHE A 391 -22.21 11.47 -4.91
CA PHE A 391 -22.18 10.80 -3.60
C PHE A 391 -22.50 11.77 -2.45
N LEU A 392 -22.10 13.03 -2.58
CA LEU A 392 -22.42 14.09 -1.61
C LEU A 392 -23.72 14.83 -1.90
N HIS A 393 -24.54 14.35 -2.84
CA HIS A 393 -25.79 14.99 -3.27
C HIS A 393 -25.60 16.45 -3.72
N ARG A 394 -24.45 16.76 -4.33
CA ARG A 394 -24.10 18.10 -4.83
C ARG A 394 -23.86 18.12 -6.34
N PRO A 395 -24.92 18.02 -7.16
CA PRO A 395 -24.79 18.08 -8.62
C PRO A 395 -24.31 19.46 -9.11
N ASP A 396 -24.59 20.51 -8.34
CA ASP A 396 -24.14 21.89 -8.56
C ASP A 396 -22.60 22.03 -8.57
N ALA A 397 -21.91 21.17 -7.82
CA ALA A 397 -20.44 21.18 -7.73
C ALA A 397 -19.75 20.48 -8.93
N VAL A 398 -20.49 19.78 -9.79
CA VAL A 398 -19.90 18.98 -10.89
C VAL A 398 -19.15 19.86 -11.89
N ALA A 399 -19.77 20.93 -12.39
CA ALA A 399 -19.15 21.83 -13.36
C ALA A 399 -17.85 22.49 -12.84
N PRO A 400 -17.83 23.18 -11.67
CA PRO A 400 -16.61 23.78 -11.16
C PRO A 400 -15.51 22.76 -10.87
N LEU A 401 -15.87 21.61 -10.29
CA LEU A 401 -14.87 20.59 -9.94
C LEU A 401 -14.32 19.88 -11.18
N LEU A 402 -15.13 19.63 -12.21
CA LEU A 402 -14.63 19.07 -13.47
C LEU A 402 -13.67 20.02 -14.18
N GLY A 403 -14.01 21.31 -14.23
CA GLY A 403 -13.13 22.34 -14.77
C GLY A 403 -11.79 22.40 -14.05
N SER A 404 -11.84 22.43 -12.72
CA SER A 404 -10.66 22.37 -11.86
C SER A 404 -9.86 21.09 -12.09
N ALA A 405 -10.51 19.93 -12.11
CA ALA A 405 -9.83 18.65 -12.19
C ALA A 405 -9.12 18.41 -13.53
N LEU A 406 -9.77 18.74 -14.64
CA LEU A 406 -9.18 18.67 -15.98
C LEU A 406 -8.08 19.73 -16.16
N GLY A 407 -8.28 20.94 -15.62
CA GLY A 407 -7.27 22.00 -15.59
C GLY A 407 -6.02 21.60 -14.79
N THR A 408 -6.20 21.00 -13.62
CA THR A 408 -5.11 20.48 -12.80
C THR A 408 -4.39 19.32 -13.49
N LEU A 409 -5.11 18.36 -14.09
CA LEU A 409 -4.51 17.26 -14.84
C LEU A 409 -3.58 17.79 -15.94
N THR A 410 -4.10 18.65 -16.81
CA THR A 410 -3.35 19.18 -17.96
C THR A 410 -2.19 20.09 -17.54
N THR A 411 -2.40 20.96 -16.55
CA THR A 411 -1.32 21.79 -15.96
C THR A 411 -0.20 20.92 -15.40
N THR A 412 -0.55 19.88 -14.64
CA THR A 412 0.42 18.99 -14.00
C THR A 412 1.20 18.18 -15.04
N LEU A 413 0.57 17.75 -16.14
CA LEU A 413 1.25 17.10 -17.27
C LEU A 413 2.27 18.04 -17.92
N GLY A 414 1.95 19.33 -18.04
CA GLY A 414 2.86 20.36 -18.51
C GLY A 414 4.09 20.52 -17.63
N VAL A 415 3.90 20.73 -16.32
CA VAL A 415 5.00 20.86 -15.35
C VAL A 415 5.85 19.58 -15.30
N SER A 416 5.21 18.42 -15.31
CA SER A 416 5.89 17.13 -15.29
C SER A 416 6.74 16.88 -16.54
N SER A 417 6.30 17.38 -17.70
CA SER A 417 7.07 17.31 -18.95
C SER A 417 8.38 18.09 -18.88
N VAL A 418 8.41 19.20 -18.13
CA VAL A 418 9.61 20.00 -17.88
C VAL A 418 10.46 19.38 -16.78
N ALA A 419 9.85 19.03 -15.65
CA ALA A 419 10.55 18.50 -14.48
C ALA A 419 11.34 17.22 -14.82
N SER A 420 10.71 16.29 -15.53
CA SER A 420 11.34 15.02 -15.95
C SER A 420 12.51 15.21 -16.92
N ALA A 421 12.55 16.32 -17.68
CA ALA A 421 13.65 16.65 -18.59
C ALA A 421 14.81 17.37 -17.89
N LEU A 422 14.59 17.94 -16.71
CA LEU A 422 15.61 18.67 -15.95
C LEU A 422 16.33 17.76 -14.93
N VAL A 423 15.55 16.95 -14.21
CA VAL A 423 16.07 16.17 -13.08
C VAL A 423 15.66 14.71 -13.21
N VAL A 424 16.67 13.85 -13.14
CA VAL A 424 16.52 12.40 -13.10
C VAL A 424 17.10 11.93 -11.77
N TYR A 425 16.44 10.97 -11.13
CA TYR A 425 16.85 10.41 -9.85
C TYR A 425 16.75 8.90 -9.89
N ARG A 426 17.41 8.24 -8.92
CA ARG A 426 17.36 6.78 -8.81
C ARG A 426 15.94 6.34 -8.53
N VAL A 427 15.40 5.55 -9.46
CA VAL A 427 14.10 4.91 -9.35
C VAL A 427 14.28 3.40 -9.27
N ARG A 428 13.27 2.72 -8.72
CA ARG A 428 13.22 1.26 -8.70
C ARG A 428 13.30 0.70 -10.11
N LYS A 429 14.12 -0.33 -10.31
CA LYS A 429 14.22 -1.03 -11.59
C LYS A 429 12.93 -1.80 -11.87
N ALA A 430 12.63 -2.03 -13.15
CA ALA A 430 11.49 -2.84 -13.54
C ALA A 430 11.63 -4.26 -12.96
N GLY A 431 10.64 -4.71 -12.18
CA GLY A 431 10.64 -6.02 -11.52
C GLY A 431 11.01 -6.00 -10.03
N GLU A 432 11.67 -4.95 -9.53
CA GLU A 432 11.95 -4.79 -8.10
C GLU A 432 10.67 -4.58 -7.27
N ASN A 433 10.73 -4.86 -5.97
CA ASN A 433 9.58 -4.70 -5.07
C ASN A 433 9.17 -3.21 -4.97
N PRO A 434 7.88 -2.85 -5.17
CA PRO A 434 7.36 -1.50 -4.94
C PRO A 434 7.55 -0.96 -3.51
N PHE A 435 7.96 -1.80 -2.56
CA PHE A 435 8.23 -1.39 -1.17
C PHE A 435 9.71 -1.38 -0.80
N SER A 436 10.62 -1.81 -1.68
CA SER A 436 12.07 -1.68 -1.43
C SER A 436 12.53 -0.24 -1.68
N THR A 437 13.27 0.33 -0.74
CA THR A 437 13.82 1.69 -0.83
C THR A 437 15.27 1.63 -1.29
N GLN A 438 15.60 2.34 -2.38
CA GLN A 438 16.97 2.53 -2.83
C GLN A 438 17.58 3.67 -2.01
N GLN A 439 18.64 3.38 -1.24
CA GLN A 439 19.32 4.37 -0.41
C GLN A 439 20.12 5.35 -1.29
N GLY A 440 20.09 6.65 -0.96
CA GLY A 440 21.05 7.64 -1.46
C GLY A 440 20.58 8.68 -2.49
N ALA A 441 19.28 8.79 -2.80
CA ALA A 441 18.77 9.76 -3.79
C ALA A 441 17.67 10.70 -3.25
N THR A 442 17.70 11.05 -1.96
CA THR A 442 16.57 11.71 -1.30
C THR A 442 16.50 13.22 -1.52
N VAL A 443 17.60 13.96 -1.42
CA VAL A 443 17.53 15.44 -1.41
C VAL A 443 17.16 16.03 -2.79
N PRO A 444 17.82 15.70 -3.91
CA PRO A 444 17.46 16.26 -5.22
C PRO A 444 16.04 15.86 -5.66
N ALA A 445 15.64 14.60 -5.39
CA ALA A 445 14.30 14.12 -5.68
C ALA A 445 13.24 14.83 -4.81
N MET A 446 13.53 15.09 -3.54
CA MET A 446 12.62 15.81 -2.65
C MET A 446 12.47 17.27 -3.06
N LEU A 447 13.58 17.96 -3.39
CA LEU A 447 13.54 19.34 -3.86
C LEU A 447 12.79 19.48 -5.19
N THR A 448 12.99 18.55 -6.12
CA THR A 448 12.26 18.57 -7.41
C THR A 448 10.77 18.30 -7.21
N GLN A 449 10.40 17.41 -6.28
CA GLN A 449 9.01 17.18 -5.93
C GLN A 449 8.39 18.41 -5.28
N LEU A 450 9.02 18.99 -4.25
CA LEU A 450 8.50 20.18 -3.57
C LEU A 450 8.38 21.38 -4.52
N ALA A 451 9.41 21.67 -5.31
CA ALA A 451 9.38 22.76 -6.29
C ALA A 451 8.32 22.52 -7.37
N GLY A 452 8.20 21.28 -7.84
CA GLY A 452 7.19 20.88 -8.82
C GLY A 452 5.76 21.02 -8.30
N TRP A 453 5.51 20.56 -7.06
CA TRP A 453 4.21 20.67 -6.42
C TRP A 453 3.84 22.13 -6.15
N ALA A 454 4.81 22.95 -5.71
CA ALA A 454 4.63 24.39 -5.55
C ALA A 454 4.29 25.06 -6.89
N ALA A 455 5.01 24.73 -7.97
CA ALA A 455 4.74 25.25 -9.30
C ALA A 455 3.35 24.85 -9.80
N VAL A 456 2.95 23.59 -9.64
CA VAL A 456 1.60 23.13 -10.01
C VAL A 456 0.53 23.84 -9.18
N GLY A 457 0.74 23.97 -7.86
CA GLY A 457 -0.19 24.67 -6.98
C GLY A 457 -0.37 26.13 -7.39
N LEU A 458 0.72 26.84 -7.68
CA LEU A 458 0.69 28.23 -8.13
C LEU A 458 -0.02 28.38 -9.49
N LEU A 459 0.30 27.51 -10.45
CA LEU A 459 -0.29 27.54 -11.79
C LEU A 459 -1.76 27.13 -11.81
N CYS A 460 -2.17 26.22 -10.92
CA CYS A 460 -3.57 25.83 -10.76
C CYS A 460 -4.38 26.82 -9.92
N ALA A 461 -3.73 27.73 -9.17
CA ALA A 461 -4.40 28.62 -8.23
C ALA A 461 -5.58 29.40 -8.84
N PRO A 462 -5.50 29.99 -10.05
CA PRO A 462 -6.64 30.71 -10.64
C PRO A 462 -7.88 29.83 -10.79
N VAL A 463 -7.70 28.58 -11.25
CA VAL A 463 -8.80 27.64 -11.49
C VAL A 463 -9.34 27.10 -10.17
N THR A 464 -8.45 26.79 -9.22
CA THR A 464 -8.83 26.32 -7.88
C THR A 464 -9.61 27.40 -7.12
N VAL A 465 -9.19 28.66 -7.19
CA VAL A 465 -9.90 29.78 -6.57
C VAL A 465 -11.31 29.94 -7.16
N LEU A 466 -11.44 29.90 -8.49
CA LEU A 466 -12.76 29.95 -9.15
C LEU A 466 -13.66 28.78 -8.73
N ALA A 467 -13.10 27.56 -8.65
CA ALA A 467 -13.85 26.38 -8.21
C ALA A 467 -14.32 26.52 -6.76
N VAL A 468 -13.45 26.96 -5.84
CA VAL A 468 -13.78 27.17 -4.43
C VAL A 468 -14.84 28.26 -4.28
N MET A 469 -14.70 29.39 -4.98
CA MET A 469 -15.69 30.47 -4.97
C MET A 469 -17.06 30.02 -5.48
N SER A 470 -17.10 29.18 -6.52
CA SER A 470 -18.33 28.62 -7.04
C SER A 470 -18.98 27.65 -6.05
N VAL A 471 -18.21 26.72 -5.49
CA VAL A 471 -18.71 25.66 -4.58
C VAL A 471 -19.13 26.21 -3.21
N ALA A 472 -18.36 27.15 -2.65
CA ALA A 472 -18.65 27.77 -1.35
C ALA A 472 -19.74 28.85 -1.47
N GLY A 473 -19.72 29.63 -2.55
CA GLY A 473 -20.67 30.71 -2.80
C GLY A 473 -21.99 30.27 -3.46
N HIS A 474 -22.12 28.98 -3.82
CA HIS A 474 -23.27 28.43 -4.56
C HIS A 474 -23.59 29.21 -5.84
N ARG A 475 -22.53 29.65 -6.56
CA ARG A 475 -22.65 30.48 -7.78
C ARG A 475 -22.47 29.62 -9.02
N GLU A 476 -23.58 29.28 -9.68
CA GLU A 476 -23.59 28.41 -10.87
C GLU A 476 -22.83 29.02 -12.06
N ALA A 477 -22.95 30.33 -12.28
CA ALA A 477 -22.26 31.02 -13.37
C ALA A 477 -20.73 30.87 -13.27
N LEU A 478 -20.16 30.96 -12.06
CA LEU A 478 -18.73 30.73 -11.83
C LEU A 478 -18.35 29.26 -12.06
N GLY A 479 -19.28 28.33 -11.88
CA GLY A 479 -19.07 26.91 -12.16
C GLY A 479 -18.81 26.65 -13.63
N TRP A 480 -19.65 27.22 -14.50
CA TRP A 480 -19.47 27.14 -15.95
C TRP A 480 -18.22 27.86 -16.45
N VAL A 481 -17.91 29.03 -15.87
CA VAL A 481 -16.65 29.73 -16.15
C VAL A 481 -15.46 28.86 -15.78
N THR A 482 -15.47 28.21 -14.62
CA THR A 482 -14.40 27.29 -14.19
C THR A 482 -14.28 26.10 -15.14
N LEU A 483 -15.40 25.54 -15.61
CA LEU A 483 -15.43 24.44 -16.59
C LEU A 483 -14.78 24.81 -17.93
N ALA A 484 -14.89 26.06 -18.36
CA ALA A 484 -14.24 26.55 -19.58
C ALA A 484 -12.77 26.94 -19.33
N VAL A 485 -12.53 27.76 -18.32
CA VAL A 485 -11.21 28.36 -18.02
C VAL A 485 -10.21 27.28 -17.58
N GLY A 486 -10.63 26.29 -16.80
CA GLY A 486 -9.75 25.24 -16.28
C GLY A 486 -9.05 24.45 -17.38
N PRO A 487 -9.79 23.74 -18.26
CA PRO A 487 -9.22 23.02 -19.39
C PRO A 487 -8.48 23.94 -20.37
N ALA A 488 -8.95 25.17 -20.61
CA ALA A 488 -8.29 26.11 -21.52
C ALA A 488 -6.90 26.53 -21.02
N LEU A 489 -6.82 27.02 -19.76
CA LEU A 489 -5.57 27.41 -19.13
C LEU A 489 -4.64 26.20 -18.98
N GLY A 490 -5.16 25.08 -18.49
CA GLY A 490 -4.36 23.88 -18.29
C GLY A 490 -3.80 23.30 -19.59
N THR A 491 -4.57 23.33 -20.68
CA THR A 491 -4.09 22.90 -22.01
C THR A 491 -3.03 23.85 -22.57
N ALA A 492 -3.17 25.16 -22.35
CA ALA A 492 -2.14 26.14 -22.74
C ALA A 492 -0.83 25.92 -21.98
N LEU A 493 -0.91 25.71 -20.66
CA LEU A 493 0.25 25.38 -19.81
C LEU A 493 0.85 24.03 -20.17
N MET A 494 0.04 23.04 -20.50
CA MET A 494 0.49 21.74 -21.01
C MET A 494 1.28 21.88 -22.31
N ALA A 495 0.76 22.63 -23.28
CA ALA A 495 1.42 22.88 -24.55
C ALA A 495 2.75 23.62 -24.35
N LEU A 496 2.79 24.60 -23.44
CA LEU A 496 4.02 25.30 -23.07
C LEU A 496 5.03 24.33 -22.42
N GLY A 497 4.59 23.54 -21.45
CA GLY A 497 5.43 22.56 -20.76
C GLY A 497 6.01 21.47 -21.68
N VAL A 498 5.21 20.99 -22.64
CA VAL A 498 5.66 20.05 -23.68
C VAL A 498 6.71 20.69 -24.59
N ARG A 499 6.52 21.96 -24.98
CA ARG A 499 7.51 22.69 -25.81
C ARG A 499 8.81 22.95 -25.06
N LEU A 500 8.72 23.42 -23.81
CA LEU A 500 9.89 23.71 -22.97
C LEU A 500 10.63 22.42 -22.62
N GLY A 501 9.92 21.39 -22.13
CA GLY A 501 10.50 20.09 -21.80
C GLY A 501 11.11 19.40 -23.02
N GLY A 502 10.46 19.52 -24.19
CA GLY A 502 10.99 19.01 -25.45
C GLY A 502 12.29 19.69 -25.87
N ARG A 503 12.35 21.04 -25.82
CA ARG A 503 13.57 21.80 -26.11
C ARG A 503 14.70 21.51 -25.14
N THR A 504 14.39 21.33 -23.85
CA THR A 504 15.38 20.92 -22.86
C THR A 504 15.92 19.54 -23.20
N LEU A 505 15.04 18.58 -23.52
CA LEU A 505 15.46 17.22 -23.90
C LEU A 505 16.34 17.23 -25.15
N ASP A 506 16.00 18.01 -26.17
CA ASP A 506 16.81 18.15 -27.39
C ASP A 506 18.23 18.67 -27.09
N ARG A 507 18.40 19.51 -26.06
CA ARG A 507 19.70 20.08 -25.66
C ARG A 507 20.52 19.16 -24.75
N THR A 508 19.86 18.39 -23.88
CA THR A 508 20.53 17.66 -22.78
C THR A 508 20.40 16.14 -22.88
N ALA A 509 19.78 15.60 -23.93
CA ALA A 509 19.54 14.15 -24.08
C ALA A 509 20.79 13.27 -23.85
N PRO A 510 21.98 13.56 -24.41
CA PRO A 510 23.18 12.77 -24.16
C PRO A 510 23.62 12.79 -22.69
N ASP A 511 23.56 13.97 -22.04
CA ASP A 511 23.92 14.13 -20.63
C ASP A 511 22.94 13.41 -19.71
N LEU A 512 21.64 13.47 -20.02
CA LEU A 512 20.59 12.74 -19.31
C LEU A 512 20.81 11.23 -19.41
N LEU A 513 21.16 10.72 -20.60
CA LEU A 513 21.47 9.32 -20.80
C LEU A 513 22.69 8.90 -19.96
N ARG A 514 23.75 9.70 -19.93
CA ARG A 514 24.93 9.43 -19.11
C ARG A 514 24.58 9.34 -17.62
N ARG A 515 23.73 10.24 -17.12
CA ARG A 515 23.24 10.22 -15.73
C ARG A 515 22.40 8.97 -15.45
N LEU A 516 21.51 8.59 -16.36
CA LEU A 516 20.68 7.38 -16.25
C LEU A 516 21.53 6.11 -16.17
N ILE A 517 22.58 6.01 -16.98
CA ILE A 517 23.52 4.89 -16.96
C ILE A 517 24.29 4.83 -15.64
N ALA A 518 24.75 5.98 -15.12
CA ALA A 518 25.48 6.04 -13.84
C ALA A 518 24.60 5.72 -12.61
N MET A 519 23.27 5.76 -12.76
CA MET A 519 22.29 5.46 -11.72
C MET A 519 21.76 4.02 -11.76
N ALA A 520 21.93 3.34 -12.90
CA ALA A 520 21.56 1.93 -13.08
C ALA A 520 22.63 1.02 -12.48
#